data_AF-A0A1G2QF68-F1
#
_entry.id   AF-A0A1G2QF68-F1
#
_cell.length_a   1.000
_cell.length_b   1.000
_cell.length_c   1.000
_cell.angle_alpha   90.00
_cell.angle_beta   90.00
_cell.angle_gamma   90.00
#
_symmetry.space_group_name_H-M   'P 1'
#
loop_
_entity.id
_entity.type
_entity.pdbx_description
1 polymer ?
#
loop_
_entity_poly.entity_id
_entity_poly.type
_entity_poly.pdbx_seq_one_letter_code
_entity_poly.pdbx_strand_id
1 'polypeptide(L)'
;MFKLFTKELDPQEIFDLMNSPTEEDKEKITHGLEFAKKAHADQLRFSGEPYVTHPFEVAKILAGLKATPDMIVAGLIHDTLEDTPITEADIEVAFGPNILFLVEGVTKLGKIKYRGLERHVESLRKLFFAMAEDIRVVIIKLADRLHNVRTLQYVRADKRERIALETIQIYAPIANRLGIWRLKGQLEDASFPFAHPAEFESVTRMRKTKGKESLKRIQKFSRNIQTALADAGLRHATIDYRIKYLYGLYKKLMRKNMDIDQIYDILALRVIVNTIPECYQVLGIVHGLYRPMPGRLNDYIAHPKPNGYQSIHTDVFSPDGTIAEIQIRTQKMHEESQYGIASHIIYTESNKPKQGGILRPKLNWIKNLIDWQKQTEGSEEFLTTLKTDFFEDQIFTFTPKGDVIELPVGATVIDFAYAIHSDLGNHASGGRINGKFSSLNTKLQNRDCVEIETKKSNRPTQKWLEFAKTSLAKRHIRSFLQKVDES
;
A
#
# COMPACT_ATOMS: atom_id res chain seq x y z
N MET A 1 -20.79 -23.90 34.66
CA MET A 1 -20.77 -24.43 33.28
C MET A 1 -21.01 -23.26 32.33
N PHE A 2 -19.96 -22.50 31.99
CA PHE A 2 -20.06 -21.38 31.06
C PHE A 2 -20.11 -21.94 29.64
N LYS A 3 -21.28 -21.92 29.00
CA LYS A 3 -21.37 -22.05 27.55
C LYS A 3 -20.75 -20.80 26.93
N LEU A 4 -19.47 -20.87 26.59
CA LEU A 4 -18.88 -19.99 25.59
C LEU A 4 -19.69 -20.19 24.31
N PHE A 5 -20.39 -19.16 23.87
CA PHE A 5 -21.00 -19.13 22.54
C PHE A 5 -19.85 -19.23 21.52
N THR A 6 -19.46 -20.45 21.14
CA THR A 6 -18.62 -20.66 19.97
C THR A 6 -19.44 -20.23 18.77
N LYS A 7 -19.14 -19.05 18.23
CA LYS A 7 -19.70 -18.61 16.95
C LYS A 7 -19.40 -19.73 15.94
N GLU A 8 -20.43 -20.30 15.37
CA GLU A 8 -20.29 -21.36 14.37
C GLU A 8 -19.55 -20.76 13.16
N LEU A 9 -18.42 -21.37 12.79
CA LEU A 9 -17.60 -20.91 11.68
C LEU A 9 -18.18 -21.46 10.38
N ASP A 10 -19.03 -20.66 9.74
CA ASP A 10 -19.70 -20.98 8.49
C ASP A 10 -18.83 -20.60 7.27
N PRO A 11 -18.39 -21.57 6.45
CA PRO A 11 -17.69 -21.30 5.19
C PRO A 11 -18.41 -20.32 4.26
N GLN A 12 -19.75 -20.21 4.34
CA GLN A 12 -20.52 -19.29 3.53
C GLN A 12 -20.08 -17.83 3.72
N GLU A 13 -19.64 -17.45 4.92
CA GLU A 13 -19.07 -16.10 5.17
C GLU A 13 -17.83 -15.80 4.31
N ILE A 14 -17.07 -16.83 3.94
CA ILE A 14 -15.92 -16.71 3.03
C ILE A 14 -16.42 -16.65 1.59
N PHE A 15 -17.35 -17.53 1.21
CA PHE A 15 -17.86 -17.62 -0.16
C PHE A 15 -18.57 -16.33 -0.62
N ASP A 16 -19.31 -15.68 0.27
CA ASP A 16 -20.01 -14.42 0.00
C ASP A 16 -19.05 -13.26 -0.31
N LEU A 17 -17.79 -13.35 0.15
CA LEU A 17 -16.74 -12.37 -0.10
C LEU A 17 -15.97 -12.65 -1.40
N MET A 18 -16.05 -13.88 -1.92
CA MET A 18 -15.34 -14.29 -3.13
C MET A 18 -16.01 -13.79 -4.40
N ASN A 19 -15.24 -13.76 -5.49
CA ASN A 19 -15.76 -13.38 -6.80
C ASN A 19 -16.19 -14.61 -7.58
N SER A 20 -17.45 -15.00 -7.48
CA SER A 20 -18.02 -16.14 -8.21
C SER A 20 -17.22 -17.45 -8.01
N PRO A 21 -17.10 -17.97 -6.77
CA PRO A 21 -16.38 -19.21 -6.52
C PRO A 21 -17.06 -20.40 -7.23
N THR A 22 -16.26 -21.27 -7.83
CA THR A 22 -16.75 -22.56 -8.36
C THR A 22 -17.06 -23.53 -7.22
N GLU A 23 -17.80 -24.61 -7.49
CA GLU A 23 -18.05 -25.64 -6.48
C GLU A 23 -16.74 -26.30 -6.02
N GLU A 24 -15.77 -26.50 -6.93
CA GLU A 24 -14.43 -27.01 -6.60
C GLU A 24 -13.70 -26.07 -5.63
N ASP A 25 -13.79 -24.75 -5.84
CA ASP A 25 -13.19 -23.76 -4.93
C ASP A 25 -13.82 -23.84 -3.52
N LYS A 26 -15.15 -23.99 -3.45
CA LYS A 26 -15.88 -24.10 -2.19
C LYS A 26 -15.51 -25.37 -1.45
N GLU A 27 -15.43 -26.51 -2.14
CA GLU A 27 -15.00 -27.78 -1.57
C GLU A 27 -13.58 -27.68 -1.00
N LYS A 28 -12.66 -27.09 -1.77
CA LYS A 28 -11.26 -26.90 -1.37
C LYS A 28 -11.13 -26.02 -0.11
N ILE A 29 -11.86 -24.91 -0.05
CA ILE A 29 -11.87 -24.02 1.11
C ILE A 29 -12.52 -24.67 2.33
N THR A 30 -13.62 -25.41 2.13
CA THR A 30 -14.27 -26.17 3.20
C THR A 30 -13.32 -27.21 3.78
N HIS A 31 -12.61 -27.95 2.93
CA HIS A 31 -11.59 -28.90 3.36
C HIS A 31 -10.47 -28.20 4.15
N GLY A 32 -9.99 -27.04 3.69
CA GLY A 32 -9.02 -26.21 4.42
C GLY A 32 -9.50 -25.79 5.82
N LEU A 33 -10.78 -25.42 5.95
CA LEU A 33 -11.35 -25.02 7.24
C LEU A 33 -11.44 -26.21 8.20
N GLU A 34 -11.91 -27.36 7.73
CA GLU A 34 -11.98 -28.58 8.54
C GLU A 34 -10.60 -29.07 8.96
N PHE A 35 -9.60 -28.95 8.08
CA PHE A 35 -8.21 -29.24 8.41
C PHE A 35 -7.71 -28.32 9.54
N ALA A 36 -7.93 -27.01 9.44
CA ALA A 36 -7.54 -26.04 10.47
C ALA A 36 -8.26 -26.28 11.81
N LYS A 37 -9.56 -26.61 11.78
CA LYS A 37 -10.35 -26.96 12.99
C LYS A 37 -9.74 -28.16 13.71
N LYS A 38 -9.36 -29.21 12.96
CA LYS A 38 -8.74 -30.41 13.52
C LYS A 38 -7.35 -30.13 14.09
N ALA A 39 -6.52 -29.40 13.33
CA ALA A 39 -5.14 -29.10 13.73
C ALA A 39 -5.08 -28.28 15.03
N HIS A 40 -6.01 -27.33 15.20
CA HIS A 40 -6.03 -26.40 16.34
C HIS A 40 -7.12 -26.73 17.39
N ALA A 41 -7.64 -27.96 17.43
CA ALA A 41 -8.80 -28.33 18.24
C ALA A 41 -8.66 -27.99 19.74
N ASP A 42 -7.46 -28.18 20.30
CA ASP A 42 -7.17 -27.96 21.73
C ASP A 42 -6.51 -26.61 22.02
N GLN A 43 -6.38 -25.74 21.01
CA GLN A 43 -5.69 -24.45 21.14
C GLN A 43 -6.67 -23.29 21.34
N LEU A 44 -6.34 -22.40 22.27
CA LEU A 44 -7.12 -21.18 22.56
C LEU A 44 -6.31 -19.91 22.28
N ARG A 45 -6.99 -18.84 21.87
CA ARG A 45 -6.43 -17.48 21.74
C ARG A 45 -6.27 -16.84 23.11
N PHE A 46 -5.53 -15.74 23.18
CA PHE A 46 -5.47 -14.87 24.38
C PHE A 46 -6.85 -14.30 24.78
N SER A 47 -7.81 -14.22 23.86
CA SER A 47 -9.20 -13.85 24.14
C SER A 47 -10.00 -14.95 24.84
N GLY A 48 -9.52 -16.20 24.83
CA GLY A 48 -10.26 -17.39 25.28
C GLY A 48 -11.10 -18.07 24.20
N GLU A 49 -11.11 -17.53 22.96
CA GLU A 49 -11.80 -18.15 21.82
C GLU A 49 -10.98 -19.32 21.22
N PRO A 50 -11.61 -20.28 20.52
CA PRO A 50 -10.90 -21.31 19.77
C PRO A 50 -9.89 -20.73 18.78
N TYR A 51 -8.69 -21.30 18.68
CA TYR A 51 -7.62 -20.72 17.85
C TYR A 51 -8.01 -20.61 16.36
N VAL A 52 -8.82 -21.56 15.87
CA VAL A 52 -9.32 -21.59 14.49
C VAL A 52 -10.10 -20.34 14.08
N THR A 53 -10.61 -19.53 15.03
CA THR A 53 -11.23 -18.22 14.70
C THR A 53 -10.23 -17.29 14.02
N HIS A 54 -8.93 -17.39 14.35
CA HIS A 54 -7.91 -16.55 13.74
C HIS A 54 -7.65 -16.87 12.28
N PRO A 55 -7.30 -18.11 11.89
CA PRO A 55 -7.14 -18.45 10.49
C PRO A 55 -8.42 -18.24 9.67
N PHE A 56 -9.61 -18.45 10.26
CA PHE A 56 -10.88 -18.16 9.60
C PHE A 56 -11.04 -16.67 9.25
N GLU A 57 -10.75 -15.75 10.18
CA GLU A 57 -10.80 -14.32 9.89
C GLU A 57 -9.70 -13.87 8.92
N VAL A 58 -8.53 -14.51 8.93
CA VAL A 58 -7.48 -14.30 7.91
C VAL A 58 -7.98 -14.69 6.52
N ALA A 59 -8.64 -15.84 6.39
CA ALA A 59 -9.25 -16.31 5.15
C ALA A 59 -10.33 -15.35 4.64
N LYS A 60 -11.17 -14.80 5.52
CA LYS A 60 -12.16 -13.76 5.17
C LYS A 60 -11.51 -12.47 4.70
N ILE A 61 -10.41 -12.05 5.32
CA ILE A 61 -9.64 -10.88 4.85
C ILE A 61 -9.12 -11.15 3.43
N LEU A 62 -8.56 -12.33 3.18
CA LEU A 62 -8.05 -12.71 1.86
C LEU A 62 -9.16 -12.80 0.81
N ALA A 63 -10.29 -13.42 1.12
CA ALA A 63 -11.47 -13.45 0.25
C ALA A 63 -11.96 -12.03 -0.07
N GLY A 64 -12.01 -11.15 0.94
CA GLY A 64 -12.36 -9.73 0.76
C GLY A 64 -11.35 -8.92 -0.05
N LEU A 65 -10.11 -9.42 -0.21
CA LEU A 65 -9.09 -8.90 -1.12
C LEU A 65 -9.15 -9.56 -2.51
N LYS A 66 -10.18 -10.39 -2.74
CA LYS A 66 -10.39 -11.18 -3.95
C LYS A 66 -9.25 -12.20 -4.19
N ALA A 67 -8.57 -12.66 -3.14
CA ALA A 67 -7.47 -13.62 -3.28
C ALA A 67 -7.94 -14.94 -3.91
N THR A 68 -6.98 -15.69 -4.48
CA THR A 68 -7.26 -16.97 -5.14
C THR A 68 -7.63 -18.04 -4.10
N PRO A 69 -8.37 -19.10 -4.48
CA PRO A 69 -8.74 -20.18 -3.56
C PRO A 69 -7.54 -20.76 -2.80
N ASP A 70 -6.41 -20.94 -3.49
CA ASP A 70 -5.16 -21.44 -2.89
C ASP A 70 -4.62 -20.51 -1.81
N MET A 71 -4.68 -19.20 -2.01
CA MET A 71 -4.29 -18.24 -0.98
C MET A 71 -5.23 -18.26 0.22
N ILE A 72 -6.53 -18.42 -0.01
CA ILE A 72 -7.54 -18.52 1.05
C ILE A 72 -7.29 -19.78 1.89
N VAL A 73 -7.06 -20.93 1.24
CA VAL A 73 -6.71 -22.18 1.93
C VAL A 73 -5.39 -22.04 2.69
N ALA A 74 -4.34 -21.48 2.06
CA ALA A 74 -3.08 -21.21 2.75
C ALA A 74 -3.28 -20.31 3.98
N GLY A 75 -4.15 -19.31 3.90
CA GLY A 75 -4.53 -18.47 5.05
C GLY A 75 -5.27 -19.23 6.16
N LEU A 76 -6.11 -20.20 5.82
CA LEU A 76 -6.79 -21.07 6.81
C LEU A 76 -5.82 -21.97 7.56
N ILE A 77 -4.70 -22.37 6.95
CA ILE A 77 -3.76 -23.33 7.54
C ILE A 77 -2.37 -22.73 7.85
N HIS A 78 -2.22 -21.41 7.76
CA HIS A 78 -0.90 -20.75 7.77
C HIS A 78 -0.06 -20.97 9.03
N ASP A 79 -0.70 -21.18 10.18
CA ASP A 79 -0.04 -21.42 11.47
C ASP A 79 0.07 -22.90 11.83
N THR A 80 -0.43 -23.81 10.99
CA THR A 80 -0.48 -25.25 11.34
C THR A 80 0.92 -25.86 11.49
N LEU A 81 1.90 -25.44 10.67
CA LEU A 81 3.29 -25.89 10.78
C LEU A 81 4.05 -25.34 12.00
N GLU A 82 3.59 -24.23 12.60
CA GLU A 82 4.26 -23.64 13.77
C GLU A 82 3.68 -24.11 15.09
N ASP A 83 2.35 -24.22 15.16
CA ASP A 83 1.62 -24.36 16.42
C ASP A 83 1.02 -25.76 16.64
N THR A 84 1.13 -26.66 15.66
CA THR A 84 0.49 -27.98 15.70
C THR A 84 1.47 -29.10 15.30
N PRO A 85 1.12 -30.37 15.54
CA PRO A 85 1.94 -31.52 15.10
C PRO A 85 1.93 -31.77 13.59
N ILE A 86 1.18 -30.99 12.80
CA ILE A 86 1.07 -31.14 11.35
C ILE A 86 2.44 -30.89 10.68
N THR A 87 2.78 -31.75 9.71
CA THR A 87 4.05 -31.69 8.96
C THR A 87 3.86 -31.14 7.55
N GLU A 88 4.96 -30.75 6.90
CA GLU A 88 4.97 -30.33 5.49
C GLU A 88 4.37 -31.41 4.57
N ALA A 89 4.69 -32.68 4.84
CA ALA A 89 4.17 -33.82 4.08
C ALA A 89 2.64 -33.97 4.20
N ASP A 90 2.08 -33.70 5.38
CA ASP A 90 0.62 -33.76 5.59
C ASP A 90 -0.10 -32.70 4.73
N ILE A 91 0.47 -31.50 4.66
CA ILE A 91 -0.08 -30.39 3.85
C ILE A 91 0.07 -30.68 2.36
N GLU A 92 1.22 -31.21 1.92
CA GLU A 92 1.44 -31.56 0.52
C GLU A 92 0.46 -32.63 0.03
N VAL A 93 0.23 -33.66 0.85
CA VAL A 93 -0.74 -34.73 0.54
C VAL A 93 -2.17 -34.18 0.50
N ALA A 94 -2.54 -33.29 1.42
CA ALA A 94 -3.91 -32.77 1.52
C ALA A 94 -4.24 -31.70 0.47
N PHE A 95 -3.27 -30.86 0.09
CA PHE A 95 -3.52 -29.63 -0.68
C PHE A 95 -2.56 -29.39 -1.85
N GLY A 96 -1.51 -30.21 -1.97
CA GLY A 96 -0.52 -30.12 -3.05
C GLY A 96 0.61 -29.11 -2.79
N PRO A 97 1.62 -29.11 -3.68
CA PRO A 97 2.87 -28.38 -3.46
C PRO A 97 2.73 -26.86 -3.51
N ASN A 98 1.74 -26.32 -4.24
CA ASN A 98 1.53 -24.87 -4.32
C ASN A 98 1.07 -24.28 -2.98
N ILE A 99 0.14 -24.95 -2.30
CA ILE A 99 -0.36 -24.49 -0.99
C ILE A 99 0.71 -24.70 0.09
N LEU A 100 1.42 -25.83 0.06
CA LEU A 100 2.57 -26.07 0.96
C LEU A 100 3.58 -24.93 0.85
N PHE A 101 3.99 -24.57 -0.38
CA PHE A 101 4.93 -23.48 -0.62
C PHE A 101 4.48 -22.15 0.01
N LEU A 102 3.19 -21.80 -0.13
CA LEU A 102 2.64 -20.58 0.47
C LEU A 102 2.69 -20.63 2.01
N VAL A 103 2.31 -21.76 2.61
CA VAL A 103 2.27 -21.94 4.08
C VAL A 103 3.69 -21.90 4.67
N GLU A 104 4.64 -22.58 4.02
CA GLU A 104 6.06 -22.51 4.40
C GLU A 104 6.61 -21.09 4.32
N GLY A 105 6.27 -20.37 3.24
CA GLY A 105 6.66 -18.98 3.06
C GLY A 105 6.20 -18.11 4.23
N VAL A 106 4.95 -18.26 4.65
CA VAL A 106 4.38 -17.48 5.76
C VAL A 106 5.03 -17.85 7.10
N THR A 107 5.25 -19.14 7.35
CA THR A 107 5.96 -19.69 8.51
C THR A 107 7.38 -19.11 8.62
N LYS A 108 8.14 -19.11 7.51
CA LYS A 108 9.51 -18.55 7.47
C LYS A 108 9.57 -17.08 7.88
N LEU A 109 8.51 -16.31 7.59
CA LEU A 109 8.36 -14.90 8.01
C LEU A 109 8.05 -14.73 9.51
N GLY A 110 7.42 -15.71 10.16
CA GLY A 110 7.06 -15.67 11.58
C GLY A 110 8.24 -15.86 12.54
N LYS A 111 9.18 -16.74 12.18
CA LYS A 111 10.33 -17.13 13.02
C LYS A 111 11.41 -16.04 13.07
N ILE A 112 11.35 -15.11 14.03
CA ILE A 112 12.40 -14.08 14.22
C ILE A 112 13.01 -14.19 15.61
N LYS A 113 14.31 -14.56 15.66
CA LYS A 113 15.07 -14.82 16.90
C LYS A 113 15.73 -13.59 17.53
N TYR A 114 15.67 -12.42 16.88
CA TYR A 114 16.39 -11.22 17.32
C TYR A 114 15.56 -10.32 18.26
N ARG A 115 16.27 -9.46 19.02
CA ARG A 115 15.67 -8.47 19.94
C ARG A 115 15.93 -7.04 19.43
N GLY A 116 15.10 -6.08 19.85
CA GLY A 116 15.31 -4.65 19.55
C GLY A 116 15.29 -4.31 18.05
N LEU A 117 16.21 -3.42 17.64
CA LEU A 117 16.32 -2.92 16.26
C LEU A 117 16.69 -4.03 15.26
N GLU A 118 17.53 -4.99 15.66
CA GLU A 118 17.95 -6.15 14.83
C GLU A 118 16.77 -7.01 14.38
N ARG A 119 15.76 -7.18 15.26
CA ARG A 119 14.52 -7.88 14.92
C ARG A 119 13.79 -7.21 13.76
N HIS A 120 13.73 -5.89 13.78
CA HIS A 120 13.05 -5.09 12.77
C HIS A 120 13.71 -5.27 11.39
N VAL A 121 15.04 -5.33 11.34
CA VAL A 121 15.82 -5.59 10.12
C VAL A 121 15.53 -6.94 9.55
N GLU A 122 15.56 -7.95 10.40
CA GLU A 122 15.41 -9.34 9.96
C GLU A 122 13.97 -9.59 9.50
N SER A 123 12.97 -9.01 10.19
CA SER A 123 11.57 -9.00 9.72
C SER A 123 11.49 -8.45 8.30
N LEU A 124 12.12 -7.30 8.06
CA LEU A 124 12.10 -6.63 6.76
C LEU A 124 12.80 -7.45 5.69
N ARG A 125 14.01 -7.93 5.97
CA ARG A 125 14.80 -8.76 5.05
C ARG A 125 14.01 -9.99 4.60
N LYS A 126 13.42 -10.70 5.56
CA LYS A 126 12.58 -11.88 5.28
C LYS A 126 11.36 -11.54 4.45
N LEU A 127 10.65 -10.44 4.79
CA LEU A 127 9.51 -9.97 4.00
C LEU A 127 9.90 -9.68 2.55
N PHE A 128 11.01 -8.97 2.31
CA PHE A 128 11.47 -8.67 0.95
C PHE A 128 11.88 -9.93 0.18
N PHE A 129 12.54 -10.89 0.84
CA PHE A 129 12.89 -12.16 0.23
C PHE A 129 11.64 -12.97 -0.15
N ALA A 130 10.65 -13.06 0.74
CA ALA A 130 9.38 -13.70 0.41
C ALA A 130 8.65 -12.98 -0.74
N MET A 131 8.68 -11.64 -0.79
CA MET A 131 8.12 -10.88 -1.92
C MET A 131 8.82 -11.19 -3.26
N ALA A 132 10.11 -11.49 -3.22
CA ALA A 132 10.92 -11.85 -4.38
C ALA A 132 10.53 -13.20 -4.97
N GLU A 133 10.31 -14.17 -4.10
CA GLU A 133 9.92 -15.52 -4.47
C GLU A 133 8.46 -15.56 -4.90
N ASP A 134 7.56 -15.06 -4.04
CA ASP A 134 6.13 -15.01 -4.30
C ASP A 134 5.41 -13.97 -3.43
N ILE A 135 4.87 -12.96 -4.09
CA ILE A 135 4.10 -11.89 -3.46
C ILE A 135 2.84 -12.37 -2.71
N ARG A 136 2.29 -13.53 -3.07
CA ARG A 136 1.12 -14.14 -2.42
C ARG A 136 1.40 -14.41 -0.94
N VAL A 137 2.62 -14.86 -0.62
CA VAL A 137 3.09 -15.10 0.76
C VAL A 137 2.98 -13.82 1.60
N VAL A 138 3.38 -12.68 1.04
CA VAL A 138 3.35 -11.39 1.75
C VAL A 138 1.93 -10.86 1.90
N ILE A 139 1.05 -11.09 0.93
CA ILE A 139 -0.37 -10.74 1.06
C ILE A 139 -1.00 -11.54 2.21
N ILE A 140 -0.73 -12.85 2.30
CA ILE A 140 -1.18 -13.70 3.41
C ILE A 140 -0.63 -13.16 4.74
N LYS A 141 0.67 -12.80 4.80
CA LYS A 141 1.25 -12.25 6.03
C LYS A 141 0.66 -10.90 6.45
N LEU A 142 0.28 -10.05 5.49
CA LEU A 142 -0.40 -8.78 5.77
C LEU A 142 -1.83 -9.00 6.28
N ALA A 143 -2.53 -10.02 5.78
CA ALA A 143 -3.85 -10.40 6.27
C ALA A 143 -3.80 -10.96 7.69
N ASP A 144 -2.84 -11.85 7.97
CA ASP A 144 -2.49 -12.31 9.34
C ASP A 144 -2.23 -11.11 10.25
N ARG A 145 -1.29 -10.23 9.85
CA ARG A 145 -0.94 -9.05 10.66
C ARG A 145 -2.15 -8.17 10.93
N LEU A 146 -3.05 -7.99 9.97
CA LEU A 146 -4.27 -7.21 10.15
C LEU A 146 -5.18 -7.83 11.20
N HIS A 147 -5.42 -9.14 11.16
CA HIS A 147 -6.25 -9.78 12.17
C HIS A 147 -5.61 -9.71 13.57
N ASN A 148 -4.28 -9.84 13.64
CA ASN A 148 -3.52 -9.69 14.88
C ASN A 148 -3.65 -8.29 15.50
N VAL A 149 -3.59 -7.21 14.71
CA VAL A 149 -3.79 -5.85 15.25
C VAL A 149 -5.25 -5.54 15.58
N ARG A 150 -6.23 -6.18 14.94
CA ARG A 150 -7.65 -6.06 15.29
C ARG A 150 -8.02 -6.70 16.63
N THR A 151 -7.21 -7.64 17.10
CA THR A 151 -7.42 -8.37 18.35
C THR A 151 -6.37 -8.01 19.41
N LEU A 152 -5.64 -6.90 19.20
CA LEU A 152 -4.49 -6.50 20.01
C LEU A 152 -4.87 -6.15 21.46
N GLN A 153 -6.14 -5.81 21.72
CA GLN A 153 -6.68 -5.55 23.05
C GLN A 153 -6.60 -6.75 24.02
N TYR A 154 -6.40 -7.97 23.52
CA TYR A 154 -6.22 -9.17 24.36
C TYR A 154 -4.75 -9.50 24.63
N VAL A 155 -3.81 -8.84 23.95
CA VAL A 155 -2.37 -9.03 24.13
C VAL A 155 -1.89 -8.23 25.35
N ARG A 156 -0.76 -8.57 25.98
CA ARG A 156 -0.18 -7.74 27.06
C ARG A 156 0.23 -6.34 26.59
N ALA A 157 0.05 -5.33 27.45
CA ALA A 157 0.27 -3.91 27.12
C ALA A 157 1.66 -3.61 26.54
N ASP A 158 2.72 -4.21 27.11
CA ASP A 158 4.11 -4.08 26.66
C ASP A 158 4.33 -4.54 25.20
N LYS A 159 3.53 -5.49 24.74
CA LYS A 159 3.57 -5.98 23.35
C LYS A 159 2.65 -5.19 22.42
N ARG A 160 1.56 -4.60 22.91
CA ARG A 160 0.56 -3.89 22.07
C ARG A 160 1.20 -2.73 21.31
N GLU A 161 1.83 -1.81 22.03
CA GLU A 161 2.45 -0.63 21.43
C GLU A 161 3.50 -1.03 20.40
N ARG A 162 4.39 -1.97 20.75
CA ARG A 162 5.43 -2.47 19.84
C ARG A 162 4.85 -3.05 18.56
N ILE A 163 3.82 -3.90 18.65
CA ILE A 163 3.17 -4.53 17.48
C ILE A 163 2.44 -3.49 16.63
N ALA A 164 1.80 -2.50 17.26
CA ALA A 164 1.11 -1.43 16.57
C ALA A 164 2.07 -0.51 15.80
N LEU A 165 3.17 -0.11 16.44
CA LEU A 165 4.23 0.69 15.80
C LEU A 165 4.89 -0.10 14.66
N GLU A 166 5.21 -1.38 14.87
CA GLU A 166 5.73 -2.25 13.81
C GLU A 166 4.77 -2.31 12.60
N THR A 167 3.48 -2.44 12.86
CA THR A 167 2.46 -2.48 11.81
C THR A 167 2.41 -1.19 11.00
N ILE A 168 2.44 -0.04 11.67
CA ILE A 168 2.40 1.28 11.02
C ILE A 168 3.69 1.57 10.25
N GLN A 169 4.85 1.18 10.78
CA GLN A 169 6.15 1.51 10.21
C GLN A 169 6.61 0.53 9.13
N ILE A 170 6.14 -0.72 9.16
CA ILE A 170 6.57 -1.78 8.22
C ILE A 170 5.43 -2.23 7.33
N TYR A 171 4.41 -2.87 7.94
CA TYR A 171 3.41 -3.63 7.21
C TYR A 171 2.48 -2.74 6.38
N ALA A 172 2.04 -1.60 6.94
CA ALA A 172 1.20 -0.65 6.21
C ALA A 172 1.93 -0.02 5.00
N PRO A 173 3.20 0.43 5.10
CA PRO A 173 3.98 0.87 3.94
C PRO A 173 4.18 -0.21 2.88
N ILE A 174 4.41 -1.47 3.26
CA ILE A 174 4.47 -2.59 2.31
C ILE A 174 3.13 -2.72 1.57
N ALA A 175 2.00 -2.75 2.28
CA ALA A 175 0.68 -2.79 1.66
C ALA A 175 0.46 -1.59 0.69
N ASN A 176 0.94 -0.39 1.05
CA ASN A 176 0.88 0.79 0.19
C ASN A 176 1.68 0.63 -1.11
N ARG A 177 2.88 0.04 -1.02
CA ARG A 177 3.79 -0.22 -2.15
C ARG A 177 3.23 -1.28 -3.09
N LEU A 178 2.54 -2.28 -2.54
CA LEU A 178 1.78 -3.26 -3.31
C LEU A 178 0.49 -2.69 -3.92
N GLY A 179 0.16 -1.41 -3.66
CA GLY A 179 -1.06 -0.76 -4.13
C GLY A 179 -2.33 -1.20 -3.38
N ILE A 180 -2.22 -2.01 -2.32
CA ILE A 180 -3.34 -2.55 -1.57
C ILE A 180 -3.82 -1.52 -0.53
N TRP A 181 -4.45 -0.45 -1.04
CA TRP A 181 -4.78 0.72 -0.21
C TRP A 181 -5.77 0.39 0.92
N ARG A 182 -6.70 -0.53 0.68
CA ARG A 182 -7.66 -0.99 1.69
C ARG A 182 -6.94 -1.63 2.88
N LEU A 183 -5.98 -2.51 2.61
CA LEU A 183 -5.21 -3.22 3.64
C LEU A 183 -4.31 -2.26 4.41
N LYS A 184 -3.62 -1.34 3.71
CA LYS A 184 -2.87 -0.26 4.34
C LYS A 184 -3.72 0.51 5.35
N GLY A 185 -4.86 1.03 4.92
CA GLY A 185 -5.71 1.88 5.78
C GLY A 185 -6.26 1.12 6.98
N GLN A 186 -6.63 -0.15 6.79
CA GLN A 186 -7.09 -1.01 7.89
C GLN A 186 -5.97 -1.34 8.89
N LEU A 187 -4.74 -1.60 8.42
CA LEU A 187 -3.57 -1.82 9.26
C LEU A 187 -3.22 -0.57 10.08
N GLU A 188 -3.19 0.60 9.43
CA GLU A 188 -2.93 1.88 10.07
C GLU A 188 -3.98 2.19 11.16
N ASP A 189 -5.27 2.13 10.84
CA ASP A 189 -6.35 2.48 11.78
C ASP A 189 -6.51 1.47 12.91
N ALA A 190 -6.33 0.16 12.66
CA ALA A 190 -6.38 -0.84 13.72
C ALA A 190 -5.20 -0.71 14.71
N SER A 191 -4.06 -0.21 14.23
CA SER A 191 -2.86 -0.01 15.06
C SER A 191 -2.86 1.34 15.78
N PHE A 192 -3.49 2.37 15.20
CA PHE A 192 -3.48 3.74 15.72
C PHE A 192 -3.85 3.88 17.21
N PRO A 193 -4.93 3.27 17.73
CA PRO A 193 -5.28 3.43 19.15
C PRO A 193 -4.25 2.85 20.12
N PHE A 194 -3.39 1.94 19.66
CA PHE A 194 -2.35 1.32 20.49
C PHE A 194 -0.97 1.96 20.29
N ALA A 195 -0.71 2.54 19.12
CA ALA A 195 0.54 3.24 18.83
C ALA A 195 0.55 4.68 19.35
N HIS A 196 -0.60 5.39 19.26
CA HIS A 196 -0.73 6.81 19.60
C HIS A 196 -2.12 7.07 20.20
N PRO A 197 -2.39 6.63 21.45
CA PRO A 197 -3.73 6.63 22.03
C PRO A 197 -4.31 8.05 22.21
N ALA A 198 -3.50 9.01 22.68
CA ALA A 198 -3.95 10.38 22.89
C ALA A 198 -4.34 11.08 21.58
N GLU A 199 -3.52 10.90 20.54
CA GLU A 199 -3.76 11.42 19.21
C GLU A 199 -4.98 10.75 18.56
N PHE A 200 -5.15 9.44 18.74
CA PHE A 200 -6.32 8.70 18.26
C PHE A 200 -7.62 9.28 18.82
N GLU A 201 -7.69 9.53 20.13
CA GLU A 201 -8.87 10.11 20.77
C GLU A 201 -9.17 11.52 20.25
N SER A 202 -8.13 12.35 20.15
CA SER A 202 -8.24 13.73 19.65
C SER A 202 -8.74 13.77 18.20
N VAL A 203 -8.12 12.99 17.31
CA VAL A 203 -8.48 12.93 15.89
C VAL A 203 -9.87 12.34 15.69
N THR A 204 -10.25 11.33 16.48
CA THR A 204 -11.60 10.75 16.44
C THR A 204 -12.67 11.77 16.81
N ARG A 205 -12.43 12.57 17.86
CA ARG A 205 -13.33 13.64 18.28
C ARG A 205 -13.47 14.70 17.19
N MET A 206 -12.35 15.20 16.67
CA MET A 206 -12.34 16.22 15.61
C MET A 206 -13.05 15.72 14.33
N ARG A 207 -12.79 14.48 13.90
CA ARG A 207 -13.47 13.87 12.75
C ARG A 207 -14.96 13.70 12.97
N LYS A 208 -15.40 13.31 14.18
CA LYS A 208 -16.83 13.12 14.49
C LYS A 208 -17.61 14.43 14.40
N THR A 209 -17.05 15.52 14.91
CA THR A 209 -17.67 16.86 14.84
C THR A 209 -17.76 17.33 13.38
N LYS A 210 -16.61 17.40 12.69
CA LYS A 210 -16.56 17.94 11.32
C LYS A 210 -17.23 17.03 10.29
N GLY A 211 -17.15 15.71 10.48
CA GLY A 211 -17.76 14.72 9.58
C GLY A 211 -19.27 14.81 9.48
N LYS A 212 -19.99 15.12 10.58
CA LYS A 212 -21.45 15.32 10.54
C LYS A 212 -21.85 16.51 9.67
N GLU A 213 -21.09 17.60 9.77
CA GLU A 213 -21.34 18.80 8.96
C GLU A 213 -21.02 18.56 7.49
N SER A 214 -19.89 17.91 7.21
CA SER A 214 -19.46 17.59 5.84
C SER A 214 -20.42 16.60 5.16
N LEU A 215 -21.04 15.66 5.89
CA LEU A 215 -21.93 14.65 5.31
C LEU A 215 -23.19 15.27 4.69
N LYS A 216 -23.86 16.18 5.39
CA LYS A 216 -25.05 16.88 4.85
C LYS A 216 -24.71 17.66 3.57
N ARG A 217 -23.54 18.30 3.55
CA ARG A 217 -23.05 19.08 2.41
C ARG A 217 -22.75 18.17 1.22
N ILE A 218 -22.00 17.09 1.45
CA ILE A 218 -21.61 16.16 0.38
C ILE A 218 -22.81 15.44 -0.22
N GLN A 219 -23.86 15.17 0.56
CA GLN A 219 -25.10 14.58 0.05
C GLN A 219 -25.86 15.52 -0.89
N LYS A 220 -25.90 16.83 -0.59
CA LYS A 220 -26.49 17.82 -1.49
C LYS A 220 -25.66 17.96 -2.76
N PHE A 221 -24.34 18.03 -2.61
CA PHE A 221 -23.39 18.13 -3.71
C PHE A 221 -23.45 16.90 -4.64
N SER A 222 -23.52 15.69 -4.06
CA SER A 222 -23.68 14.43 -4.79
C SER A 222 -24.98 14.36 -5.57
N ARG A 223 -26.11 14.81 -5.02
CA ARG A 223 -27.39 14.85 -5.74
C ARG A 223 -27.32 15.72 -6.99
N ASN A 224 -26.74 16.92 -6.88
CA ASN A 224 -26.62 17.84 -8.01
C ASN A 224 -25.74 17.25 -9.13
N ILE A 225 -24.61 16.63 -8.77
CA ILE A 225 -23.75 15.94 -9.74
C ILE A 225 -24.52 14.77 -10.36
N GLN A 226 -25.21 13.94 -9.56
CA GLN A 226 -25.98 12.80 -10.08
C GLN A 226 -27.03 13.23 -11.11
N THR A 227 -27.76 14.32 -10.85
CA THR A 227 -28.74 14.87 -11.80
C THR A 227 -28.05 15.30 -13.10
N ALA A 228 -26.97 16.08 -13.02
CA ALA A 228 -26.26 16.54 -14.21
C ALA A 228 -25.64 15.39 -15.02
N LEU A 229 -25.15 14.34 -14.34
CA LEU A 229 -24.67 13.13 -15.02
C LEU A 229 -25.81 12.40 -15.73
N ALA A 230 -26.98 12.29 -15.11
CA ALA A 230 -28.15 11.65 -15.71
C ALA A 230 -28.66 12.41 -16.95
N ASP A 231 -28.66 13.75 -16.90
CA ASP A 231 -29.05 14.62 -18.02
C ASP A 231 -28.07 14.51 -19.19
N ALA A 232 -26.79 14.27 -18.90
CA ALA A 232 -25.74 14.02 -19.88
C ALA A 232 -25.69 12.56 -20.39
N GLY A 233 -26.66 11.71 -20.00
CA GLY A 233 -26.77 10.31 -20.44
C GLY A 233 -25.95 9.30 -19.64
N LEU A 234 -25.27 9.70 -18.56
CA LEU A 234 -24.41 8.85 -17.72
C LEU A 234 -25.16 8.29 -16.50
N ARG A 235 -26.30 7.63 -16.73
CA ARG A 235 -27.16 7.11 -15.64
C ARG A 235 -26.54 5.94 -14.86
N HIS A 236 -25.58 5.24 -15.44
CA HIS A 236 -24.84 4.14 -14.81
C HIS A 236 -23.72 4.62 -13.89
N ALA A 237 -23.37 5.92 -13.91
CA ALA A 237 -22.34 6.46 -13.04
C ALA A 237 -22.76 6.32 -11.58
N THR A 238 -21.89 5.73 -10.77
CA THR A 238 -22.12 5.57 -9.32
C THR A 238 -21.35 6.64 -8.58
N ILE A 239 -22.04 7.30 -7.64
CA ILE A 239 -21.43 8.29 -6.76
C ILE A 239 -21.42 7.74 -5.33
N ASP A 240 -20.22 7.65 -4.77
CA ASP A 240 -19.98 7.25 -3.38
C ASP A 240 -19.21 8.36 -2.65
N TYR A 241 -19.23 8.33 -1.32
CA TYR A 241 -18.42 9.20 -0.48
C TYR A 241 -17.37 8.37 0.27
N ARG A 242 -16.12 8.80 0.13
CA ARG A 242 -15.00 8.19 0.83
C ARG A 242 -14.70 9.01 2.07
N ILE A 243 -14.76 8.36 3.23
CA ILE A 243 -14.23 8.93 4.47
C ILE A 243 -12.75 8.58 4.60
N LYS A 244 -11.93 9.55 4.97
CA LYS A 244 -10.51 9.32 5.25
C LYS A 244 -10.35 8.44 6.50
N TYR A 245 -9.41 7.49 6.43
CA TYR A 245 -8.93 6.72 7.59
C TYR A 245 -8.35 7.67 8.66
N LEU A 246 -8.49 7.30 9.93
CA LEU A 246 -8.12 8.13 11.08
C LEU A 246 -6.62 8.44 11.09
N TYR A 247 -5.78 7.44 10.88
CA TYR A 247 -4.33 7.65 10.87
C TYR A 247 -3.88 8.50 9.67
N GLY A 248 -4.53 8.33 8.51
CA GLY A 248 -4.31 9.18 7.34
C GLY A 248 -4.72 10.64 7.57
N LEU A 249 -5.77 10.87 8.37
CA LEU A 249 -6.18 12.20 8.83
C LEU A 249 -5.16 12.78 9.81
N TYR A 250 -4.72 11.99 10.80
CA TYR A 250 -3.68 12.37 11.76
C TYR A 250 -2.40 12.86 11.08
N LYS A 251 -1.87 12.09 10.11
CA LYS A 251 -0.68 12.51 9.34
C LYS A 251 -0.88 13.84 8.60
N LYS A 252 -2.10 14.12 8.13
CA LYS A 252 -2.40 15.40 7.44
C LYS A 252 -2.52 16.55 8.43
N LEU A 253 -3.17 16.31 9.58
CA LEU A 253 -3.27 17.27 10.68
C LEU A 253 -1.88 17.68 11.19
N MET A 254 -0.97 16.73 11.34
CA MET A 254 0.40 17.01 11.78
C MET A 254 1.13 17.99 10.85
N ARG A 255 0.96 17.85 9.52
CA ARG A 255 1.53 18.79 8.53
C ARG A 255 0.85 20.16 8.51
N LYS A 256 -0.27 20.31 9.21
CA LYS A 256 -1.12 21.50 9.27
C LYS A 256 -1.27 22.00 10.72
N ASN A 257 -0.28 21.71 11.57
CA ASN A 257 -0.26 22.16 12.97
C ASN A 257 -1.53 21.79 13.76
N MET A 258 -2.09 20.61 13.49
CA MET A 258 -3.32 20.09 14.11
C MET A 258 -4.59 20.92 13.87
N ASP A 259 -4.57 21.84 12.91
CA ASP A 259 -5.74 22.61 12.52
C ASP A 259 -6.64 21.80 11.59
N ILE A 260 -7.79 21.36 12.09
CA ILE A 260 -8.75 20.61 11.30
C ILE A 260 -9.44 21.48 10.25
N ASP A 261 -9.58 22.79 10.44
CA ASP A 261 -10.30 23.67 9.52
C ASP A 261 -9.59 23.82 8.19
N GLN A 262 -8.26 23.71 8.19
CA GLN A 262 -7.42 23.63 6.99
C GLN A 262 -7.55 22.32 6.20
N ILE A 263 -8.30 21.34 6.73
CA ILE A 263 -8.53 20.05 6.08
C ILE A 263 -9.92 20.04 5.44
N TYR A 264 -9.93 20.24 4.13
CA TYR A 264 -11.14 20.22 3.31
C TYR A 264 -11.51 18.81 2.80
N ASP A 265 -10.55 17.88 2.72
CA ASP A 265 -10.69 16.53 2.13
C ASP A 265 -11.01 15.42 3.15
N ILE A 266 -11.73 15.74 4.24
CA ILE A 266 -12.13 14.69 5.21
C ILE A 266 -13.09 13.70 4.54
N LEU A 267 -13.99 14.23 3.70
CA LEU A 267 -14.86 13.48 2.82
C LEU A 267 -14.50 13.85 1.39
N ALA A 268 -14.23 12.85 0.56
CA ALA A 268 -14.05 13.01 -0.88
C ALA A 268 -15.21 12.32 -1.60
N LEU A 269 -15.72 12.96 -2.65
CA LEU A 269 -16.73 12.36 -3.52
C LEU A 269 -16.03 11.49 -4.56
N ARG A 270 -16.51 10.27 -4.77
CA ARG A 270 -15.98 9.36 -5.78
C ARG A 270 -17.04 9.13 -6.83
N VAL A 271 -16.70 9.40 -8.09
CA VAL A 271 -17.53 9.05 -9.24
C VAL A 271 -16.88 7.87 -9.96
N ILE A 272 -17.62 6.77 -10.11
CA ILE A 272 -17.17 5.57 -10.80
C ILE A 272 -18.00 5.38 -12.08
N VAL A 273 -17.30 5.22 -13.19
CA VAL A 273 -17.88 5.08 -14.54
C VAL A 273 -17.34 3.82 -15.24
N ASN A 274 -17.79 3.53 -16.45
CA ASN A 274 -17.39 2.31 -17.17
C ASN A 274 -16.12 2.52 -17.97
N THR A 275 -15.98 3.68 -18.63
CA THR A 275 -14.90 3.91 -19.60
C THR A 275 -14.03 5.13 -19.26
N ILE A 276 -12.83 5.17 -19.83
CA ILE A 276 -11.92 6.31 -19.66
C ILE A 276 -12.49 7.61 -20.27
N PRO A 277 -13.08 7.61 -21.49
CA PRO A 277 -13.73 8.80 -22.02
C PRO A 277 -14.82 9.37 -21.10
N GLU A 278 -15.62 8.50 -20.48
CA GLU A 278 -16.62 8.92 -19.49
C GLU A 278 -15.98 9.62 -18.28
N CYS A 279 -14.75 9.25 -17.87
CA CYS A 279 -14.07 9.93 -16.77
C CYS A 279 -13.80 11.41 -17.11
N TYR A 280 -13.40 11.69 -18.36
CA TYR A 280 -13.17 13.06 -18.83
C TYR A 280 -14.48 13.81 -19.09
N GLN A 281 -15.54 13.12 -19.54
CA GLN A 281 -16.87 13.70 -19.64
C GLN A 281 -17.40 14.15 -18.27
N VAL A 282 -17.29 13.29 -17.24
CA VAL A 282 -17.62 13.64 -15.86
C VAL A 282 -16.82 14.84 -15.38
N LEU A 283 -15.51 14.90 -15.68
CA LEU A 283 -14.66 16.03 -15.32
C LEU A 283 -15.21 17.34 -15.92
N GLY A 284 -15.55 17.33 -17.21
CA GLY A 284 -16.14 18.48 -17.89
C GLY A 284 -17.48 18.91 -17.29
N ILE A 285 -18.37 17.96 -16.98
CA ILE A 285 -19.66 18.23 -16.31
C ILE A 285 -19.43 18.88 -14.94
N VAL A 286 -18.53 18.31 -14.14
CA VAL A 286 -18.19 18.83 -12.80
C VAL A 286 -17.64 20.24 -12.88
N HIS A 287 -16.71 20.52 -13.81
CA HIS A 287 -16.14 21.87 -13.99
C HIS A 287 -17.11 22.88 -14.61
N GLY A 288 -18.13 22.40 -15.34
CA GLY A 288 -19.24 23.23 -15.81
C GLY A 288 -20.19 23.65 -14.69
N LEU A 289 -20.39 22.79 -13.68
CA LEU A 289 -21.21 23.09 -12.51
C LEU A 289 -20.48 23.91 -11.45
N TYR A 290 -19.19 23.62 -11.23
CA TYR A 290 -18.41 24.14 -10.13
C TYR A 290 -17.04 24.61 -10.59
N ARG A 291 -16.65 25.80 -10.13
CA ARG A 291 -15.36 26.37 -10.49
C ARG A 291 -14.21 25.51 -9.91
N PRO A 292 -13.26 25.03 -10.74
CA PRO A 292 -12.11 24.29 -10.24
C PRO A 292 -11.12 25.18 -9.50
N MET A 293 -10.47 24.63 -8.48
CA MET A 293 -9.41 25.31 -7.76
C MET A 293 -8.09 25.24 -8.58
N PRO A 294 -7.44 26.38 -8.86
CA PRO A 294 -6.18 26.40 -9.63
C PRO A 294 -5.10 25.49 -9.01
N GLY A 295 -4.42 24.71 -9.84
CA GLY A 295 -3.34 23.81 -9.42
C GLY A 295 -3.78 22.54 -8.67
N ARG A 296 -5.09 22.31 -8.52
CA ARG A 296 -5.65 21.15 -7.80
C ARG A 296 -6.27 20.07 -8.69
N LEU A 297 -6.03 20.11 -9.99
CA LEU A 297 -6.39 19.05 -10.93
C LEU A 297 -5.21 18.11 -11.13
N ASN A 298 -5.43 16.81 -10.91
CA ASN A 298 -4.42 15.76 -11.04
C ASN A 298 -4.96 14.65 -11.90
N ASP A 299 -4.37 14.45 -13.07
CA ASP A 299 -4.74 13.35 -13.95
C ASP A 299 -3.81 12.15 -13.72
N TYR A 300 -4.18 11.27 -12.78
CA TYR A 300 -3.47 10.00 -12.59
C TYR A 300 -3.93 8.91 -13.57
N ILE A 301 -4.86 9.19 -14.49
CA ILE A 301 -5.17 8.27 -15.58
C ILE A 301 -4.07 8.36 -16.64
N ALA A 302 -3.76 9.59 -17.06
CA ALA A 302 -2.67 9.88 -18.01
C ALA A 302 -1.29 9.61 -17.40
N HIS A 303 -1.12 9.94 -16.11
CA HIS A 303 0.13 9.72 -15.37
C HIS A 303 -0.11 8.87 -14.11
N PRO A 304 -0.24 7.53 -14.26
CA PRO A 304 -0.46 6.63 -13.14
C PRO A 304 0.63 6.77 -12.09
N LYS A 305 0.27 6.56 -10.81
CA LYS A 305 1.29 6.45 -9.77
C LYS A 305 2.09 5.16 -9.96
N PRO A 306 3.33 5.08 -9.45
CA PRO A 306 4.19 3.88 -9.53
C PRO A 306 3.54 2.60 -8.98
N ASN A 307 2.70 2.72 -7.95
CA ASN A 307 1.93 1.60 -7.41
C ASN A 307 0.72 1.20 -8.29
N GLY A 308 0.60 1.77 -9.49
CA GLY A 308 -0.48 1.51 -10.45
C GLY A 308 -1.76 2.30 -10.20
N TYR A 309 -1.80 3.20 -9.21
CA TYR A 309 -3.02 3.96 -8.91
C TYR A 309 -3.41 4.91 -10.05
N GLN A 310 -4.66 4.82 -10.50
CA GLN A 310 -5.26 5.66 -11.53
C GLN A 310 -6.58 6.28 -11.05
N SER A 311 -6.75 7.59 -11.27
CA SER A 311 -7.97 8.38 -11.04
C SER A 311 -7.70 9.84 -11.44
N ILE A 312 -8.73 10.57 -11.87
CA ILE A 312 -8.66 12.04 -11.93
C ILE A 312 -9.07 12.59 -10.58
N HIS A 313 -8.25 13.46 -9.98
CA HIS A 313 -8.58 14.19 -8.75
C HIS A 313 -8.76 15.67 -9.08
N THR A 314 -9.85 16.27 -8.65
CA THR A 314 -10.08 17.71 -8.79
C THR A 314 -10.68 18.28 -7.51
N ASP A 315 -10.15 19.40 -7.05
CA ASP A 315 -10.77 20.19 -5.99
C ASP A 315 -11.61 21.30 -6.64
N VAL A 316 -12.86 21.45 -6.20
CA VAL A 316 -13.78 22.48 -6.71
C VAL A 316 -14.40 23.29 -5.58
N PHE A 317 -14.77 24.53 -5.88
CA PHE A 317 -15.51 25.38 -4.94
C PHE A 317 -16.98 24.97 -4.91
N SER A 318 -17.45 24.56 -3.73
CA SER A 318 -18.86 24.29 -3.46
C SER A 318 -19.63 25.62 -3.31
N PRO A 319 -20.95 25.66 -3.57
CA PRO A 319 -21.76 26.88 -3.46
C PRO A 319 -21.76 27.53 -2.08
N ASP A 320 -21.39 26.79 -1.02
CA ASP A 320 -21.25 27.28 0.35
C ASP A 320 -19.85 27.84 0.65
N GLY A 321 -19.00 28.02 -0.35
CA GLY A 321 -17.64 28.55 -0.23
C GLY A 321 -16.60 27.55 0.27
N THR A 322 -16.99 26.30 0.54
CA THR A 322 -16.06 25.24 0.94
C THR A 322 -15.42 24.55 -0.27
N ILE A 323 -14.34 23.80 -0.03
CA ILE A 323 -13.65 23.03 -1.07
C ILE A 323 -14.11 21.58 -0.99
N ALA A 324 -14.51 21.01 -2.13
CA ALA A 324 -14.85 19.59 -2.26
C ALA A 324 -13.85 18.88 -3.19
N GLU A 325 -13.24 17.80 -2.69
CA GLU A 325 -12.39 16.92 -3.50
C GLU A 325 -13.25 15.87 -4.21
N ILE A 326 -13.08 15.75 -5.53
CA ILE A 326 -13.79 14.78 -6.38
C ILE A 326 -12.76 13.86 -7.04
N GLN A 327 -13.00 12.56 -6.94
CA GLN A 327 -12.18 11.49 -7.50
C GLN A 327 -12.98 10.75 -8.57
N ILE A 328 -12.56 10.83 -9.82
CA ILE A 328 -13.22 10.19 -10.96
C ILE A 328 -12.37 9.03 -11.45
N ARG A 329 -12.96 7.86 -11.68
CA ARG A 329 -12.24 6.68 -12.19
C ARG A 329 -13.19 5.66 -12.81
N THR A 330 -12.66 4.68 -13.52
CA THR A 330 -13.47 3.55 -14.00
C THR A 330 -13.69 2.48 -12.91
N GLN A 331 -14.63 1.56 -13.11
CA GLN A 331 -14.83 0.41 -12.24
C GLN A 331 -13.54 -0.41 -12.08
N LYS A 332 -12.83 -0.69 -13.18
CA LYS A 332 -11.54 -1.39 -13.17
C LYS A 332 -10.49 -0.64 -12.33
N MET A 333 -10.34 0.67 -12.55
CA MET A 333 -9.41 1.49 -11.76
C MET A 333 -9.81 1.56 -10.28
N HIS A 334 -11.11 1.49 -9.98
CA HIS A 334 -11.59 1.42 -8.60
C HIS A 334 -11.12 0.14 -7.92
N GLU A 335 -11.34 -1.01 -8.56
CA GLU A 335 -10.91 -2.32 -8.07
C GLU A 335 -9.38 -2.38 -7.89
N GLU A 336 -8.62 -2.00 -8.91
CA GLU A 336 -7.14 -1.92 -8.83
C GLU A 336 -6.69 -0.98 -7.70
N SER A 337 -7.40 0.12 -7.44
CA SER A 337 -7.06 1.02 -6.33
C SER A 337 -7.35 0.47 -4.94
N GLN A 338 -8.27 -0.47 -4.80
CA GLN A 338 -8.60 -1.11 -3.52
C GLN A 338 -7.67 -2.28 -3.23
N TYR A 339 -7.38 -3.08 -4.26
CA TYR A 339 -6.73 -4.38 -4.14
C TYR A 339 -5.29 -4.41 -4.68
N GLY A 340 -4.85 -3.37 -5.40
CA GLY A 340 -3.48 -3.24 -5.87
C GLY A 340 -3.05 -4.40 -6.76
N ILE A 341 -1.87 -4.96 -6.48
CA ILE A 341 -1.37 -6.13 -7.20
C ILE A 341 -2.24 -7.39 -7.03
N ALA A 342 -3.04 -7.48 -5.95
CA ALA A 342 -3.91 -8.63 -5.72
C ALA A 342 -4.96 -8.78 -6.85
N SER A 343 -5.45 -7.67 -7.41
CA SER A 343 -6.40 -7.75 -8.55
C SER A 343 -5.76 -8.30 -9.83
N HIS A 344 -4.44 -8.13 -10.01
CA HIS A 344 -3.73 -8.66 -11.16
C HIS A 344 -3.44 -10.16 -11.04
N ILE A 345 -3.16 -10.67 -9.83
CA ILE A 345 -2.87 -12.09 -9.58
C ILE A 345 -4.07 -12.97 -10.00
N ILE A 346 -5.29 -12.53 -9.65
CA ILE A 346 -6.55 -13.16 -10.07
C ILE A 346 -6.61 -13.26 -11.60
N TYR A 347 -6.34 -12.16 -12.30
CA TYR A 347 -6.47 -12.08 -13.76
C TYR A 347 -5.48 -13.00 -14.50
N THR A 348 -4.28 -13.17 -13.95
CA THR A 348 -3.25 -14.05 -14.53
C THR A 348 -3.51 -15.54 -14.31
N GLU A 349 -4.23 -15.94 -13.26
CA GLU A 349 -4.58 -17.35 -13.03
C GLU A 349 -5.84 -17.78 -13.82
N SER A 350 -6.78 -16.86 -14.10
CA SER A 350 -7.98 -17.16 -14.92
C SER A 350 -7.69 -17.39 -16.40
N ASN A 351 -6.54 -16.95 -16.92
CA ASN A 351 -6.09 -17.23 -18.28
C ASN A 351 -4.88 -18.18 -18.21
N LYS A 352 -4.93 -19.33 -18.90
CA LYS A 352 -3.78 -20.25 -19.02
C LYS A 352 -2.50 -19.46 -19.29
N PRO A 353 -1.38 -19.78 -18.62
CA PRO A 353 -0.22 -18.89 -18.53
C PRO A 353 0.43 -18.72 -19.90
N LYS A 354 0.07 -17.65 -20.61
CA LYS A 354 0.93 -17.10 -21.66
C LYS A 354 2.00 -16.29 -20.96
N GLN A 355 3.12 -16.95 -20.67
CA GLN A 355 4.43 -16.39 -20.29
C GLN A 355 4.40 -15.02 -19.57
N GLY A 356 4.49 -15.03 -18.24
CA GLY A 356 5.30 -14.10 -17.41
C GLY A 356 5.36 -12.59 -17.69
N GLY A 357 4.38 -12.00 -18.41
CA GLY A 357 4.58 -10.69 -19.06
C GLY A 357 4.13 -9.45 -18.29
N ILE A 358 3.17 -9.52 -17.38
CA ILE A 358 2.52 -8.31 -16.83
C ILE A 358 2.89 -7.99 -15.37
N LEU A 359 3.31 -8.99 -14.58
CA LEU A 359 3.77 -8.76 -13.20
C LEU A 359 5.17 -8.11 -13.13
N ARG A 360 6.00 -8.27 -14.18
CA ARG A 360 7.42 -7.86 -14.18
C ARG A 360 7.64 -6.34 -14.09
N PRO A 361 6.92 -5.45 -14.82
CA PRO A 361 7.22 -4.02 -14.79
C PRO A 361 6.95 -3.34 -13.44
N LYS A 362 5.88 -3.74 -12.73
CA LYS A 362 5.49 -3.16 -11.44
C LYS A 362 6.36 -3.62 -10.25
N LEU A 363 7.23 -4.62 -10.46
CA LEU A 363 8.08 -5.22 -9.42
C LEU A 363 9.59 -5.02 -9.67
N ASN A 364 9.99 -4.23 -10.67
CA ASN A 364 11.40 -3.93 -10.94
C ASN A 364 12.13 -3.36 -9.71
N TRP A 365 11.42 -2.61 -8.86
CA TRP A 365 11.97 -2.11 -7.61
C TRP A 365 12.33 -3.23 -6.61
N ILE A 366 11.60 -4.35 -6.60
CA ILE A 366 11.91 -5.52 -5.75
C ILE A 366 13.20 -6.17 -6.22
N LYS A 367 13.37 -6.34 -7.55
CA LYS A 367 14.61 -6.88 -8.13
C LYS A 367 15.83 -6.03 -7.78
N ASN A 368 15.72 -4.71 -7.93
CA ASN A 368 16.81 -3.79 -7.59
C ASN A 368 17.21 -3.88 -6.10
N LEU A 369 16.25 -4.17 -5.22
CA LEU A 369 16.46 -4.31 -3.79
C LEU A 369 17.15 -5.64 -3.44
N ILE A 370 16.80 -6.73 -4.13
CA ILE A 370 17.47 -8.05 -3.99
C ILE A 370 18.89 -8.01 -4.55
N ASP A 371 19.09 -7.45 -5.73
CA ASP A 371 20.42 -7.33 -6.35
C ASP A 371 21.37 -6.54 -5.44
N TRP A 372 20.83 -5.56 -4.71
CA TRP A 372 21.57 -4.83 -3.71
C TRP A 372 21.86 -5.63 -2.42
N GLN A 373 20.94 -6.49 -1.96
CA GLN A 373 21.20 -7.40 -0.84
C GLN A 373 22.39 -8.31 -1.15
N LYS A 374 22.46 -8.87 -2.36
CA LYS A 374 23.57 -9.75 -2.77
C LYS A 374 24.94 -9.08 -2.73
N GLN A 375 24.99 -7.75 -2.75
CA GLN A 375 26.22 -6.96 -2.80
C GLN A 375 26.60 -6.31 -1.47
N THR A 376 25.73 -6.35 -0.45
CA THR A 376 25.94 -5.62 0.82
C THR A 376 25.96 -6.59 1.99
N GLU A 377 27.16 -6.99 2.42
CA GLU A 377 27.37 -7.71 3.68
C GLU A 377 27.36 -6.71 4.85
N GLY A 378 26.18 -6.29 5.30
CA GLY A 378 26.04 -5.40 6.46
C GLY A 378 24.60 -5.04 6.79
N SER A 379 24.13 -5.35 8.01
CA SER A 379 22.74 -5.16 8.43
C SER A 379 22.34 -3.69 8.67
N GLU A 380 23.27 -2.82 9.05
CA GLU A 380 22.94 -1.43 9.42
C GLU A 380 22.81 -0.49 8.22
N GLU A 381 23.78 -0.50 7.30
CA GLU A 381 23.70 0.32 6.08
C GLU A 381 22.47 -0.07 5.24
N PHE A 382 22.11 -1.36 5.29
CA PHE A 382 20.91 -1.90 4.67
C PHE A 382 19.62 -1.23 5.20
N LEU A 383 19.54 -1.02 6.52
CA LEU A 383 18.36 -0.41 7.14
C LEU A 383 18.19 1.06 6.85
N THR A 384 19.26 1.84 6.94
CA THR A 384 19.20 3.28 6.67
C THR A 384 18.70 3.52 5.26
N THR A 385 19.20 2.71 4.32
CA THR A 385 18.78 2.72 2.92
C THR A 385 17.30 2.36 2.78
N LEU A 386 16.85 1.26 3.39
CA LEU A 386 15.44 0.87 3.34
C LEU A 386 14.51 1.91 3.99
N LYS A 387 14.88 2.46 5.15
CA LYS A 387 14.09 3.50 5.82
C LYS A 387 13.92 4.71 4.91
N THR A 388 15.00 5.19 4.31
CA THR A 388 14.95 6.40 3.48
C THR A 388 14.31 6.17 2.12
N ASP A 389 14.66 5.10 1.41
CA ASP A 389 14.16 4.91 0.03
C ASP A 389 12.77 4.25 0.00
N PHE A 390 12.45 3.41 0.98
CA PHE A 390 11.25 2.58 0.94
C PHE A 390 10.10 3.10 1.81
N PHE A 391 10.40 3.49 3.06
CA PHE A 391 9.39 3.83 4.08
C PHE A 391 9.01 5.31 4.13
N GLU A 392 9.86 6.21 3.62
CA GLU A 392 9.52 7.63 3.55
C GLU A 392 8.41 7.90 2.51
N ASP A 393 7.59 8.92 2.78
CA ASP A 393 6.62 9.44 1.82
C ASP A 393 7.33 9.81 0.50
N GLN A 394 6.63 9.65 -0.62
CA GLN A 394 7.22 9.81 -1.95
C GLN A 394 6.66 11.06 -2.65
N ILE A 395 7.51 11.68 -3.46
CA ILE A 395 7.16 12.70 -4.46
C ILE A 395 7.25 12.09 -5.85
N PHE A 396 6.38 12.57 -6.75
CA PHE A 396 6.36 12.17 -8.15
C PHE A 396 6.84 13.35 -8.98
N THR A 397 7.95 13.17 -9.68
CA THR A 397 8.59 14.18 -10.52
C THR A 397 8.55 13.73 -11.97
N PHE A 398 8.69 14.65 -12.91
CA PHE A 398 8.51 14.39 -14.33
C PHE A 398 9.77 14.69 -15.12
N THR A 399 10.07 13.87 -16.12
CA THR A 399 11.03 14.22 -17.16
C THR A 399 10.37 15.18 -18.16
N PRO A 400 11.14 15.92 -18.98
CA PRO A 400 10.58 16.75 -20.05
C PRO A 400 9.80 15.94 -21.10
N LYS A 401 10.04 14.62 -21.17
CA LYS A 401 9.32 13.68 -22.05
C LYS A 401 8.01 13.17 -21.43
N GLY A 402 7.74 13.48 -20.16
CA GLY A 402 6.54 13.06 -19.45
C GLY A 402 6.69 11.76 -18.65
N ASP A 403 7.89 11.19 -18.55
CA ASP A 403 8.13 10.01 -17.72
C ASP A 403 8.05 10.37 -16.24
N VAL A 404 7.43 9.51 -15.44
CA VAL A 404 7.27 9.71 -13.99
C VAL A 404 8.44 9.07 -13.24
N ILE A 405 9.16 9.87 -12.47
CA ILE A 405 10.23 9.42 -11.57
C ILE A 405 9.75 9.56 -10.12
N GLU A 406 9.78 8.45 -9.38
CA GLU A 406 9.43 8.38 -7.96
C GLU A 406 10.67 8.58 -7.09
N LEU A 407 10.58 9.51 -6.15
CA LEU A 407 11.68 9.82 -5.23
C LEU A 407 11.14 10.04 -3.81
N PRO A 408 11.92 9.77 -2.74
CA PRO A 408 11.52 10.09 -1.38
C PRO A 408 11.39 11.60 -1.17
N VAL A 409 10.51 12.01 -0.25
CA VAL A 409 10.35 13.42 0.13
C VAL A 409 11.69 13.99 0.60
N GLY A 410 12.06 15.14 0.03
CA GLY A 410 13.34 15.79 0.30
C GLY A 410 14.49 15.31 -0.58
N ALA A 411 14.23 14.42 -1.54
CA ALA A 411 15.15 14.16 -2.64
C ALA A 411 15.47 15.43 -3.43
N THR A 412 16.66 15.47 -3.99
CA THR A 412 17.20 16.65 -4.67
C THR A 412 17.41 16.38 -6.16
N VAL A 413 17.80 17.43 -6.91
CA VAL A 413 18.09 17.32 -8.36
C VAL A 413 19.14 16.23 -8.65
N ILE A 414 20.11 16.03 -7.76
CA ILE A 414 21.10 14.96 -7.94
C ILE A 414 20.49 13.56 -7.84
N ASP A 415 19.52 13.37 -6.94
CA ASP A 415 18.83 12.09 -6.77
C ASP A 415 18.02 11.76 -8.03
N PHE A 416 17.38 12.77 -8.63
CA PHE A 416 16.67 12.62 -9.89
C PHE A 416 17.60 12.24 -11.05
N ALA A 417 18.79 12.86 -11.13
CA ALA A 417 19.75 12.53 -12.17
C ALA A 417 20.21 11.06 -12.08
N TYR A 418 20.54 10.59 -10.88
CA TYR A 418 20.93 9.19 -10.65
C TYR A 418 19.77 8.20 -10.82
N ALA A 419 18.54 8.62 -10.54
CA ALA A 419 17.35 7.80 -10.78
C ALA A 419 17.08 7.55 -12.28
N ILE A 420 17.46 8.49 -13.15
CA ILE A 420 17.37 8.30 -14.61
C ILE A 420 18.51 7.40 -15.10
N HIS A 421 19.76 7.79 -14.82
CA HIS A 421 20.92 7.02 -15.27
C HIS A 421 22.18 7.41 -14.48
N SER A 422 23.05 6.43 -14.19
CA SER A 422 24.31 6.66 -13.46
C SER A 422 25.23 7.67 -14.16
N ASP A 423 25.40 7.55 -15.47
CA ASP A 423 26.22 8.50 -16.25
C ASP A 423 25.66 9.92 -16.28
N LEU A 424 24.33 10.05 -16.28
CA LEU A 424 23.67 11.36 -16.20
C LEU A 424 23.96 11.99 -14.83
N GLY A 425 23.81 11.22 -13.76
CA GLY A 425 24.18 11.61 -12.40
C GLY A 425 25.65 12.04 -12.30
N ASN A 426 26.57 11.22 -12.81
CA ASN A 426 28.02 11.48 -12.73
C ASN A 426 28.45 12.79 -13.41
N HIS A 427 27.74 13.20 -14.47
CA HIS A 427 28.05 14.40 -15.23
C HIS A 427 27.09 15.56 -14.94
N ALA A 428 26.20 15.43 -13.95
CA ALA A 428 25.20 16.44 -13.64
C ALA A 428 25.86 17.74 -13.15
N SER A 429 25.49 18.87 -13.73
CA SER A 429 25.98 20.20 -13.36
C SER A 429 24.93 21.07 -12.67
N GLY A 430 23.66 20.71 -12.84
CA GLY A 430 22.48 21.36 -12.28
C GLY A 430 21.24 20.78 -12.93
N GLY A 431 20.09 21.42 -12.72
CA GLY A 431 18.89 21.06 -13.45
C GLY A 431 17.90 22.22 -13.54
N ARG A 432 17.07 22.23 -14.58
CA ARG A 432 15.93 23.13 -14.69
C ARG A 432 14.71 22.49 -14.07
N ILE A 433 14.17 23.12 -13.02
CA ILE A 433 12.92 22.73 -12.39
C ILE A 433 11.83 23.65 -12.94
N ASN A 434 10.85 23.08 -13.64
CA ASN A 434 9.76 23.82 -14.29
C ASN A 434 10.28 24.97 -15.18
N GLY A 435 11.39 24.72 -15.90
CA GLY A 435 12.07 25.69 -16.78
C GLY A 435 13.06 26.64 -16.09
N LYS A 436 13.11 26.68 -14.75
CA LYS A 436 14.02 27.56 -13.98
C LYS A 436 15.26 26.80 -13.50
N PHE A 437 16.44 27.34 -13.78
CA PHE A 437 17.70 26.75 -13.34
C PHE A 437 17.77 26.64 -11.80
N SER A 438 18.22 25.48 -11.32
CA SER A 438 18.35 25.12 -9.92
C SER A 438 19.62 24.31 -9.69
N SER A 439 20.24 24.48 -8.53
CA SER A 439 21.43 23.74 -8.12
C SER A 439 21.13 22.26 -7.80
N LEU A 440 22.18 21.43 -7.79
CA LEU A 440 22.06 19.98 -7.54
C LEU A 440 21.45 19.61 -6.18
N ASN A 441 21.65 20.46 -5.17
CA ASN A 441 21.15 20.26 -3.80
C ASN A 441 19.71 20.77 -3.59
N THR A 442 19.08 21.36 -4.62
CA THR A 442 17.71 21.86 -4.50
C THR A 442 16.76 20.69 -4.29
N LYS A 443 15.95 20.76 -3.22
CA LYS A 443 14.93 19.77 -2.91
C LYS A 443 13.79 19.86 -3.91
N LEU A 444 13.42 18.72 -4.46
CA LEU A 444 12.32 18.58 -5.40
C LEU A 444 10.98 18.56 -4.67
N GLN A 445 9.98 19.10 -5.33
CA GLN A 445 8.59 19.05 -4.91
C GLN A 445 7.80 18.09 -5.79
N ASN A 446 6.68 17.63 -5.25
CA ASN A 446 5.77 16.80 -6.01
C ASN A 446 5.26 17.57 -7.24
N ARG A 447 5.36 16.95 -8.41
CA ARG A 447 5.04 17.46 -9.76
C ARG A 447 6.05 18.39 -10.41
N ASP A 448 7.24 18.51 -9.84
CA ASP A 448 8.31 19.21 -10.55
C ASP A 448 8.66 18.46 -11.84
N CYS A 449 8.70 19.20 -12.95
CA CYS A 449 9.30 18.76 -14.20
C CYS A 449 10.79 19.14 -14.15
N VAL A 450 11.67 18.14 -14.21
CA VAL A 450 13.10 18.31 -14.00
C VAL A 450 13.86 17.91 -15.25
N GLU A 451 14.61 18.85 -15.81
CA GLU A 451 15.58 18.61 -16.88
C GLU A 451 16.99 18.69 -16.30
N ILE A 452 17.80 17.64 -16.48
CA ILE A 452 19.17 17.62 -15.97
C ILE A 452 20.13 18.20 -17.00
N GLU A 453 20.95 19.17 -16.56
CA GLU A 453 22.01 19.75 -17.38
C GLU A 453 23.33 19.04 -17.08
N THR A 454 23.96 18.46 -18.09
CA THR A 454 25.24 17.74 -17.93
C THR A 454 26.42 18.50 -18.50
N LYS A 455 27.60 18.30 -17.91
CA LYS A 455 28.89 18.77 -18.43
C LYS A 455 29.89 17.63 -18.38
N LYS A 456 30.60 17.40 -19.49
CA LYS A 456 31.62 16.33 -19.61
C LYS A 456 32.74 16.43 -18.58
N SER A 457 33.04 17.63 -18.07
CA SER A 457 34.06 17.87 -17.05
C SER A 457 33.57 17.61 -15.62
N ASN A 458 32.27 17.55 -15.39
CA ASN A 458 31.75 17.35 -14.03
C ASN A 458 31.94 15.92 -13.58
N ARG A 459 32.29 15.75 -12.32
CA ARG A 459 32.48 14.47 -11.65
C ARG A 459 31.88 14.52 -10.24
N PRO A 460 31.45 13.38 -9.70
CA PRO A 460 31.02 13.28 -8.31
C PRO A 460 32.09 13.77 -7.34
N THR A 461 31.66 14.49 -6.30
CA THR A 461 32.54 15.01 -5.25
C THR A 461 32.01 14.59 -3.88
N GLN A 462 32.83 14.65 -2.82
CA GLN A 462 32.40 14.32 -1.47
C GLN A 462 31.16 15.11 -1.02
N LYS A 463 31.04 16.39 -1.42
CA LYS A 463 29.87 17.23 -1.12
C LYS A 463 28.56 16.69 -1.71
N TRP A 464 28.63 15.93 -2.81
CA TRP A 464 27.43 15.33 -3.40
C TRP A 464 26.78 14.28 -2.50
N LEU A 465 27.54 13.66 -1.60
CA LEU A 465 26.99 12.73 -0.60
C LEU A 465 26.10 13.44 0.42
N GLU A 466 26.36 14.72 0.71
CA GLU A 466 25.53 15.56 1.58
C GLU A 466 24.24 16.00 0.87
N PHE A 467 24.29 16.14 -0.47
CA PHE A 467 23.14 16.56 -1.28
C PHE A 467 22.19 15.40 -1.56
N ALA A 468 22.76 14.22 -1.85
CA ALA A 468 21.99 13.03 -2.15
C ALA A 468 21.18 12.60 -0.93
N LYS A 469 19.88 12.42 -1.12
CA LYS A 469 19.00 11.81 -0.12
C LYS A 469 18.94 10.30 -0.32
N THR A 470 18.87 9.86 -1.58
CA THR A 470 18.66 8.45 -1.96
C THR A 470 19.92 7.62 -1.83
N SER A 471 19.73 6.36 -1.49
CA SER A 471 20.84 5.41 -1.32
C SER A 471 21.45 5.04 -2.66
N LEU A 472 20.63 4.99 -3.72
CA LEU A 472 21.08 4.81 -5.09
C LEU A 472 22.11 5.87 -5.50
N ALA A 473 21.78 7.16 -5.32
CA ALA A 473 22.68 8.25 -5.64
C ALA A 473 23.96 8.18 -4.79
N LYS A 474 23.83 8.02 -3.47
CA LYS A 474 24.98 7.89 -2.57
C LYS A 474 25.91 6.75 -2.97
N ARG A 475 25.36 5.60 -3.35
CA ARG A 475 26.15 4.43 -3.79
C ARG A 475 26.94 4.73 -5.06
N HIS A 476 26.30 5.28 -6.09
CA HIS A 476 27.00 5.63 -7.32
C HIS A 476 28.10 6.68 -7.08
N ILE A 477 27.84 7.66 -6.23
CA ILE A 477 28.84 8.66 -5.82
C ILE A 477 30.01 7.99 -5.10
N ARG A 478 29.76 7.15 -4.08
CA ARG A 478 30.84 6.45 -3.34
C ARG A 478 31.66 5.52 -4.23
N SER A 479 31.00 4.74 -5.09
CA SER A 479 31.69 3.85 -6.02
C SER A 479 32.57 4.60 -7.00
N PHE A 480 32.13 5.78 -7.45
CA PHE A 480 32.96 6.65 -8.28
C PHE A 480 34.17 7.18 -7.50
N LEU A 481 33.98 7.68 -6.27
CA LEU A 481 35.05 8.22 -5.44
C LEU A 481 36.10 7.16 -5.08
N GLN A 482 35.69 5.94 -4.73
CA GLN A 482 36.62 4.82 -4.47
C GLN A 482 37.49 4.50 -5.68
N LYS A 483 36.91 4.45 -6.88
CA LYS A 483 37.68 4.19 -8.11
C LYS A 483 38.71 5.28 -8.39
N VAL A 484 38.39 6.54 -8.06
CA VAL A 484 39.31 7.67 -8.23
C VAL A 484 40.41 7.67 -7.18
N ASP A 485 40.13 7.25 -5.94
CA ASP A 485 41.16 7.14 -4.90
C ASP A 485 42.11 5.94 -5.14
N GLU A 486 41.67 4.91 -5.86
CA GLU A 486 42.47 3.74 -6.25
C GLU A 486 43.28 3.91 -7.55
N SER A 487 43.06 5.00 -8.31
CA SER A 487 43.77 5.31 -9.57
C SER A 487 44.63 6.56 -9.49
#